data_AF-A0A4U7EF54-F1
#
_entry.id   AF-A0A4U7EF54-F1
#
_cell.length_a   1.000
_cell.length_b   1.000
_cell.length_c   1.000
_cell.angle_alpha   90.00
_cell.angle_beta   90.00
_cell.angle_gamma   90.00
#
_symmetry.space_group_name_H-M   'P 1'
#
loop_
_entity.id
_entity.type
_entity.pdbx_description
1 polymer ?
#
loop_
_entity_poly.entity_id
_entity_poly.type
_entity_poly.pdbx_seq_one_letter_code
_entity_poly.pdbx_strand_id
1 'polypeptide(L)'
;MATGPALPSTPEPLPLGALSDPILVDPGPRLLRAVVEAYREAAPALADPSVADLASGANEDGGDSSDPSNLPTLKAFAGERAVDAATAGFGPASRLAALVDAGVVDLRVLDAPQPNPVLAGEETGFALVESEDCEAVGAPSRWHRVGGDASLRERYASGFADAEPYRLRTPTRRRVHEGFADRCDESVAAAVLRALDVTEESEEADRAVDSELPTDGPDPEETRVRAYAVGAREKVLDRTLRRACEDAGLGSPSTFTRVKRLLREADLIETVSEPQPVGRPRERLAARGALEAAETPAETVAAVRGVTE
;
A
#
# COMPACT_ATOMS: atom_id res chain seq x y z
N MET A 1 -19.47 -19.21 -13.24
CA MET A 1 -18.73 -18.03 -13.71
C MET A 1 -17.55 -17.88 -12.78
N ALA A 2 -16.34 -17.73 -13.29
CA ALA A 2 -15.15 -17.65 -12.43
C ALA A 2 -15.20 -16.31 -11.67
N THR A 3 -15.71 -16.33 -10.45
CA THR A 3 -15.70 -15.21 -9.52
C THR A 3 -14.33 -15.19 -8.85
N GLY A 4 -13.51 -14.17 -9.12
CA GLY A 4 -12.15 -14.08 -8.59
C GLY A 4 -11.31 -13.05 -9.35
N PRO A 5 -10.11 -12.71 -8.86
CA PRO A 5 -9.26 -11.70 -9.50
C PRO A 5 -8.90 -12.11 -10.93
N ALA A 6 -8.98 -11.16 -11.85
CA ALA A 6 -8.67 -11.37 -13.26
C ALA A 6 -7.68 -10.31 -13.75
N LEU A 7 -6.76 -10.72 -14.62
CA LEU A 7 -5.88 -9.77 -15.28
C LEU A 7 -6.65 -9.00 -16.35
N PRO A 8 -6.37 -7.69 -16.50
CA PRO A 8 -6.95 -6.92 -17.57
C PRO A 8 -6.48 -7.48 -18.92
N SER A 9 -7.44 -7.69 -19.82
CA SER A 9 -7.22 -7.92 -21.26
C SER A 9 -8.36 -7.30 -22.04
N THR A 10 -8.07 -6.94 -23.28
CA THR A 10 -9.09 -6.71 -24.31
C THR A 10 -9.22 -7.97 -25.18
N PRO A 11 -10.41 -8.57 -25.38
CA PRO A 11 -11.75 -8.11 -24.97
C PRO A 11 -12.30 -8.72 -23.66
N GLU A 12 -11.75 -9.83 -23.17
CA GLU A 12 -12.25 -10.53 -21.98
C GLU A 12 -11.12 -10.65 -20.92
N PRO A 13 -11.39 -10.36 -19.63
CA PRO A 13 -10.41 -10.52 -18.55
C PRO A 13 -9.95 -11.98 -18.39
N LEU A 14 -8.69 -12.18 -18.03
CA LEU A 14 -8.14 -13.51 -17.80
C LEU A 14 -8.20 -13.87 -16.31
N PRO A 15 -9.09 -14.79 -15.88
CA PRO A 15 -9.22 -15.14 -14.46
C PRO A 15 -7.97 -15.84 -13.93
N LEU A 16 -7.37 -15.32 -12.86
CA LEU A 16 -6.17 -15.91 -12.24
C LEU A 16 -6.46 -17.28 -11.63
N GLY A 17 -7.66 -17.48 -11.08
CA GLY A 17 -8.10 -18.76 -10.52
C GLY A 17 -8.26 -19.90 -11.54
N ALA A 18 -8.16 -19.62 -12.84
CA ALA A 18 -8.13 -20.66 -13.87
C ALA A 18 -6.73 -21.25 -14.09
N LEU A 19 -5.69 -20.68 -13.46
CA LEU A 19 -4.31 -21.14 -13.57
C LEU A 19 -3.84 -21.72 -12.25
N SER A 20 -3.22 -22.90 -12.32
CA SER A 20 -2.51 -23.50 -11.20
C SER A 20 -1.14 -22.84 -11.05
N ASP A 21 -0.85 -22.35 -9.83
CA ASP A 21 0.43 -21.74 -9.41
C ASP A 21 1.06 -20.78 -10.45
N PRO A 22 0.33 -19.71 -10.83
CA PRO A 22 0.75 -18.80 -11.87
C PRO A 22 1.95 -17.92 -11.45
N ILE A 23 2.89 -17.75 -12.38
CA ILE A 23 3.97 -16.77 -12.27
C ILE A 23 3.72 -15.63 -13.27
N LEU A 24 3.48 -14.42 -12.75
CA LEU A 24 3.42 -13.19 -13.53
C LEU A 24 4.82 -12.57 -13.61
N VAL A 25 5.40 -12.53 -14.80
CA VAL A 25 6.77 -12.11 -15.07
C VAL A 25 6.78 -10.77 -15.78
N ASP A 26 7.64 -9.89 -15.29
CA ASP A 26 7.88 -8.53 -15.74
C ASP A 26 6.60 -7.70 -15.96
N PRO A 27 5.67 -7.65 -14.99
CA PRO A 27 4.55 -6.73 -15.11
C PRO A 27 5.04 -5.29 -15.03
N GLY A 28 4.74 -4.49 -16.05
CA GLY A 28 4.89 -3.04 -15.97
C GLY A 28 4.01 -2.44 -14.84
N PRO A 29 4.27 -1.19 -14.42
CA PRO A 29 3.59 -0.56 -13.29
C PRO A 29 2.05 -0.62 -13.37
N ARG A 30 1.50 -0.38 -14.56
CA ARG A 30 0.04 -0.39 -14.81
C ARG A 30 -0.57 -1.78 -14.61
N LEU A 31 0.10 -2.81 -15.12
CA LEU A 31 -0.37 -4.19 -14.99
C LEU A 31 -0.30 -4.66 -13.54
N LEU A 32 0.80 -4.35 -12.84
CA LEU A 32 0.95 -4.68 -11.43
C LEU A 32 -0.12 -4.00 -10.57
N ARG A 33 -0.42 -2.71 -10.81
CA ARG A 33 -1.51 -2.02 -10.11
C ARG A 33 -2.88 -2.65 -10.42
N ALA A 34 -3.15 -2.99 -11.68
CA ALA A 34 -4.40 -3.64 -12.05
C ALA A 34 -4.58 -5.02 -11.38
N VAL A 35 -3.50 -5.78 -11.22
CA VAL A 35 -3.52 -7.05 -10.46
C VAL A 35 -3.94 -6.79 -9.01
N VAL A 36 -3.30 -5.83 -8.35
CA VAL A 36 -3.61 -5.48 -6.95
C VAL A 36 -5.06 -5.03 -6.81
N GLU A 37 -5.56 -4.21 -7.73
CA GLU A 37 -6.98 -3.81 -7.74
C GLU A 37 -7.92 -4.99 -7.95
N ALA A 38 -7.59 -5.95 -8.81
CA ALA A 38 -8.41 -7.15 -8.99
C ALA A 38 -8.50 -7.99 -7.70
N TYR A 39 -7.41 -8.11 -6.95
CA TYR A 39 -7.42 -8.76 -5.64
C TYR A 39 -8.20 -7.95 -4.59
N ARG A 40 -8.09 -6.63 -4.63
CA ARG A 40 -8.84 -5.73 -3.76
C ARG A 40 -10.35 -5.83 -4.01
N GLU A 41 -10.79 -5.87 -5.26
CA GLU A 41 -12.21 -6.07 -5.61
C GLU A 41 -12.72 -7.44 -5.14
N ALA A 42 -11.89 -8.49 -5.25
CA ALA A 42 -12.24 -9.84 -4.80
C ALA A 42 -12.27 -9.98 -3.26
N ALA A 43 -11.38 -9.28 -2.55
CA ALA A 43 -11.25 -9.36 -1.10
C ALA A 43 -10.91 -7.99 -0.48
N PRO A 44 -11.89 -7.06 -0.41
CA PRO A 44 -11.65 -5.70 0.06
C PRO A 44 -11.21 -5.67 1.54
N ALA A 45 -11.80 -6.51 2.39
CA ALA A 45 -11.43 -6.61 3.80
C ALA A 45 -9.97 -7.08 4.04
N LEU A 46 -9.37 -7.76 3.05
CA LEU A 46 -7.97 -8.17 3.11
C LEU A 46 -7.05 -7.05 2.60
N ALA A 47 -7.30 -6.58 1.38
CA ALA A 47 -6.38 -5.69 0.68
C ALA A 47 -6.52 -4.23 1.13
N ASP A 48 -7.74 -3.75 1.37
CA ASP A 48 -8.04 -2.35 1.65
C ASP A 48 -9.15 -2.21 2.71
N PRO A 49 -8.93 -2.75 3.93
CA PRO A 49 -9.95 -2.72 4.97
C PRO A 49 -10.30 -1.29 5.36
N SER A 50 -11.60 -1.02 5.49
CA SER A 50 -12.09 0.23 6.02
C SER A 50 -11.78 0.34 7.51
N VAL A 51 -11.81 1.57 8.05
CA VAL A 51 -11.68 1.78 9.50
C VAL A 51 -12.74 1.01 10.28
N ALA A 52 -13.94 0.86 9.72
CA ALA A 52 -15.01 0.09 10.35
C ALA A 52 -14.67 -1.41 10.43
N ASP A 53 -14.10 -1.98 9.36
CA ASP A 53 -13.69 -3.40 9.30
C ASP A 53 -12.57 -3.70 10.30
N LEU A 54 -11.69 -2.73 10.54
CA LEU A 54 -10.59 -2.84 11.50
C LEU A 54 -11.07 -2.71 12.94
N ALA A 55 -12.02 -1.81 13.19
CA ALA A 55 -12.58 -1.54 14.52
C ALA A 55 -13.55 -2.61 15.02
N SER A 56 -14.30 -3.27 14.13
CA SER A 56 -15.23 -4.33 14.53
C SER A 56 -14.54 -5.56 15.11
N GLY A 57 -13.21 -5.65 14.95
CA GLY A 57 -12.48 -6.90 15.05
C GLY A 57 -12.97 -7.86 13.97
N ALA A 58 -12.11 -8.75 13.50
CA ALA A 58 -12.58 -9.96 12.86
C ALA A 58 -13.32 -10.81 13.91
N ASN A 59 -14.52 -10.39 14.33
CA ASN A 59 -15.46 -11.27 14.99
C ASN A 59 -15.80 -12.33 13.95
N GLU A 60 -15.42 -13.56 14.25
CA GLU A 60 -15.56 -14.79 13.47
C GLU A 60 -17.02 -15.16 13.11
N ASP A 61 -17.97 -14.24 13.14
CA ASP A 61 -19.38 -14.49 12.82
C ASP A 61 -19.99 -13.28 12.09
N GLY A 62 -19.86 -13.28 10.77
CA GLY A 62 -20.45 -12.26 9.90
C GLY A 62 -20.27 -12.64 8.44
N GLY A 63 -21.27 -13.32 7.87
CA GLY A 63 -21.19 -13.99 6.58
C GLY A 63 -20.71 -13.13 5.40
N ASP A 64 -20.05 -13.84 4.48
CA ASP A 64 -19.63 -13.43 3.13
C ASP A 64 -18.27 -12.70 2.97
N SER A 65 -17.44 -12.60 4.02
CA SER A 65 -16.05 -12.19 3.83
C SER A 65 -15.25 -13.32 3.18
N SER A 66 -14.78 -13.12 1.96
CA SER A 66 -13.93 -14.09 1.26
C SER A 66 -12.71 -14.43 2.12
N ASP A 67 -12.67 -15.65 2.67
CA ASP A 67 -11.48 -16.19 3.33
C ASP A 67 -10.26 -16.01 2.42
N PRO A 68 -9.11 -15.54 2.95
CA PRO A 68 -7.89 -15.39 2.14
C PRO A 68 -7.45 -16.72 1.50
N SER A 69 -7.84 -17.85 2.08
CA SER A 69 -7.58 -19.20 1.55
C SER A 69 -8.34 -19.53 0.26
N ASN A 70 -9.37 -18.75 -0.10
CA ASN A 70 -10.12 -18.91 -1.35
C ASN A 70 -9.57 -18.06 -2.49
N LEU A 71 -8.60 -17.19 -2.22
CA LEU A 71 -7.96 -16.37 -3.26
C LEU A 71 -6.87 -17.18 -3.99
N PRO A 72 -6.77 -17.09 -5.32
CA PRO A 72 -5.69 -17.73 -6.05
C PRO A 72 -4.35 -17.10 -5.64
N THR A 73 -3.35 -17.93 -5.37
CA THR A 73 -1.99 -17.44 -5.12
C THR A 73 -1.34 -16.97 -6.43
N LEU A 74 -0.49 -15.96 -6.35
CA LEU A 74 0.24 -15.40 -7.48
C LEU A 74 1.70 -15.17 -7.13
N LYS A 75 2.60 -15.71 -7.96
CA LYS A 75 4.03 -15.39 -7.93
C LYS A 75 4.28 -14.20 -8.84
N ALA A 76 4.64 -13.05 -8.30
CA ALA A 76 4.92 -11.84 -9.07
C ALA A 76 6.44 -11.64 -9.16
N PHE A 77 6.99 -11.76 -10.37
CA PHE A 77 8.41 -11.57 -10.67
C PHE A 77 8.59 -10.25 -11.42
N ALA A 78 8.79 -9.15 -10.69
CA ALA A 78 8.70 -7.80 -11.24
C ALA A 78 10.02 -7.02 -11.08
N GLY A 79 10.31 -6.14 -12.04
CA GLY A 79 11.44 -5.22 -11.91
C GLY A 79 11.20 -4.20 -10.79
N GLU A 80 12.25 -3.82 -10.05
CA GLU A 80 12.17 -2.91 -8.89
C GLU A 80 11.46 -1.58 -9.24
N ARG A 81 11.79 -0.98 -10.39
CA ARG A 81 11.12 0.25 -10.86
C ARG A 81 9.62 0.09 -11.08
N ALA A 82 9.19 -1.08 -11.54
CA ALA A 82 7.78 -1.34 -11.76
C ALA A 82 7.02 -1.45 -10.43
N VAL A 83 7.65 -2.09 -9.44
CA VAL A 83 7.12 -2.15 -8.08
C VAL A 83 7.03 -0.76 -7.48
N ASP A 84 8.11 0.01 -7.49
CA ASP A 84 8.16 1.37 -6.92
C ASP A 84 7.06 2.27 -7.50
N ALA A 85 6.90 2.27 -8.82
CA ALA A 85 5.85 3.05 -9.49
C ALA A 85 4.43 2.54 -9.17
N ALA A 86 4.22 1.21 -9.14
CA ALA A 86 2.92 0.65 -8.78
C ALA A 86 2.52 0.99 -7.34
N THR A 87 3.51 1.00 -6.42
CA THR A 87 3.36 1.30 -5.00
C THR A 87 3.64 2.77 -4.65
N ALA A 88 3.54 3.68 -5.62
CA ALA A 88 3.67 5.10 -5.34
C ALA A 88 2.44 5.60 -4.54
N GLY A 89 2.68 5.97 -3.28
CA GLY A 89 1.67 6.39 -2.31
C GLY A 89 1.30 5.30 -1.28
N PHE A 90 0.84 5.72 -0.10
CA PHE A 90 0.50 4.83 1.01
C PHE A 90 -0.62 3.83 0.63
N GLY A 91 -1.64 4.25 -0.11
CA GLY A 91 -2.78 3.39 -0.49
C GLY A 91 -2.35 2.16 -1.29
N PRO A 92 -1.81 2.34 -2.51
CA PRO A 92 -1.36 1.24 -3.37
C PRO A 92 -0.29 0.38 -2.70
N ALA A 93 0.66 0.98 -1.97
CA ALA A 93 1.71 0.25 -1.27
C ALA A 93 1.17 -0.62 -0.12
N SER A 94 0.25 -0.09 0.69
CA SER A 94 -0.34 -0.82 1.81
C SER A 94 -1.24 -1.97 1.34
N ARG A 95 -1.92 -1.82 0.19
CA ARG A 95 -2.69 -2.90 -0.45
C ARG A 95 -1.81 -4.05 -0.89
N LEU A 96 -0.72 -3.77 -1.60
CA LEU A 96 0.21 -4.82 -2.02
C LEU A 96 0.88 -5.46 -0.79
N ALA A 97 1.24 -4.68 0.23
CA ALA A 97 1.77 -5.20 1.48
C ALA A 97 0.79 -6.18 2.15
N ALA A 98 -0.51 -5.89 2.14
CA ALA A 98 -1.51 -6.77 2.73
C ALA A 98 -1.61 -8.12 2.00
N LEU A 99 -1.51 -8.11 0.67
CA LEU A 99 -1.52 -9.34 -0.14
C LEU A 99 -0.25 -10.19 0.06
N VAL A 100 0.90 -9.53 0.24
CA VAL A 100 2.18 -10.20 0.53
C VAL A 100 2.18 -10.78 1.94
N ASP A 101 1.75 -10.02 2.95
CA ASP A 101 1.65 -10.47 4.34
C ASP A 101 0.68 -11.66 4.49
N ALA A 102 -0.40 -11.69 3.69
CA ALA A 102 -1.35 -12.78 3.64
C ALA A 102 -0.85 -14.02 2.88
N GLY A 103 0.30 -13.94 2.21
CA GLY A 103 0.87 -15.02 1.40
C GLY A 103 0.09 -15.30 0.10
N VAL A 104 -0.81 -14.39 -0.31
CA VAL A 104 -1.56 -14.50 -1.57
C VAL A 104 -0.68 -14.09 -2.75
N VAL A 105 0.21 -13.12 -2.54
CA VAL A 105 1.20 -12.69 -3.54
C VAL A 105 2.62 -12.94 -3.02
N ASP A 106 3.41 -13.74 -3.73
CA ASP A 106 4.87 -13.87 -3.51
C ASP A 106 5.57 -12.92 -4.50
N LEU A 107 6.02 -11.76 -4.00
CA LEU A 107 6.65 -10.72 -4.81
C LEU A 107 8.18 -10.84 -4.75
N ARG A 108 8.81 -10.95 -5.92
CA ARG A 108 10.27 -11.06 -6.06
C ARG A 108 10.79 -10.15 -7.16
N VAL A 109 12.06 -9.77 -7.04
CA VAL A 109 12.72 -8.84 -7.96
C VAL A 109 13.28 -9.56 -9.17
N LEU A 110 12.86 -9.14 -10.35
CA LEU A 110 13.40 -9.59 -11.62
C LEU A 110 14.66 -8.78 -11.99
N ASP A 111 15.78 -9.47 -12.17
CA ASP A 111 17.08 -8.83 -12.48
C ASP A 111 17.15 -8.29 -13.92
N ALA A 112 16.48 -8.95 -14.87
CA ALA A 112 16.56 -8.63 -16.29
C ALA A 112 15.17 -8.47 -16.90
N PRO A 113 14.88 -7.33 -17.55
CA PRO A 113 13.59 -7.10 -18.19
C PRO A 113 13.35 -8.15 -19.28
N GLN A 114 12.09 -8.54 -19.42
CA GLN A 114 11.60 -9.43 -20.46
C GLN A 114 11.08 -8.62 -21.65
N PRO A 115 11.09 -9.18 -22.86
CA PRO A 115 10.56 -8.47 -24.03
C PRO A 115 9.06 -8.18 -23.90
N ASN A 116 8.31 -9.06 -23.25
CA ASN A 116 6.88 -8.96 -23.02
C ASN A 116 6.54 -9.46 -21.61
N PRO A 117 5.53 -8.89 -20.93
CA PRO A 117 4.97 -9.48 -19.73
C PRO A 117 4.41 -10.87 -20.00
N VAL A 118 4.66 -11.82 -19.10
CA VAL A 118 4.23 -13.21 -19.24
C VAL A 118 3.45 -13.65 -18.02
N LEU A 119 2.37 -14.38 -18.23
CA LEU A 119 1.67 -15.12 -17.19
C LEU A 119 1.83 -16.62 -17.46
N ALA A 120 2.65 -17.30 -16.68
CA ALA A 120 2.95 -18.71 -16.85
C ALA A 120 2.29 -19.55 -15.75
N GLY A 121 1.23 -20.29 -16.10
CA GLY A 121 0.68 -21.35 -15.26
C GLY A 121 1.32 -22.71 -15.55
N GLU A 122 0.97 -23.73 -14.77
CA GLU A 122 1.54 -25.08 -14.92
C GLU A 122 1.25 -25.73 -16.28
N GLU A 123 0.01 -25.61 -16.77
CA GLU A 123 -0.43 -26.27 -18.02
C GLU A 123 -0.57 -25.31 -19.19
N THR A 124 -0.64 -24.00 -18.93
CA THR A 124 -0.90 -23.00 -19.97
C THR A 124 -0.29 -21.67 -19.57
N GLY A 125 0.26 -20.99 -20.58
CA GLY A 125 0.86 -19.68 -20.42
C GLY A 125 0.36 -18.67 -21.44
N PHE A 126 0.46 -17.40 -21.06
CA PHE A 126 0.06 -16.25 -21.86
C PHE A 126 1.20 -15.23 -21.91
N ALA A 127 1.36 -14.57 -23.05
CA ALA A 127 2.21 -13.39 -23.19
C ALA A 127 1.33 -12.20 -23.53
N LEU A 128 1.58 -11.06 -22.89
CA LEU A 128 0.93 -9.81 -23.23
C LEU A 128 1.66 -9.22 -24.43
N VAL A 129 0.96 -9.11 -25.56
CA VAL A 129 1.53 -8.56 -26.79
C VAL A 129 0.73 -7.31 -27.16
N GLU A 130 1.43 -6.27 -27.58
CA GLU A 130 0.81 -5.08 -28.18
C GLU A 130 0.30 -5.45 -29.58
N SER A 131 -0.95 -5.13 -29.89
CA SER A 131 -1.55 -5.50 -31.17
C SER A 131 -0.81 -4.83 -32.34
N GLU A 132 -0.42 -5.62 -33.35
CA GLU A 132 0.32 -5.19 -34.54
C GLU A 132 -0.51 -4.40 -35.59
N ASP A 133 -1.65 -3.82 -35.21
CA ASP A 133 -2.40 -2.88 -36.07
C ASP A 133 -1.67 -1.51 -36.06
N CYS A 134 -0.45 -1.54 -36.59
CA CYS A 134 0.71 -0.66 -36.39
C CYS A 134 0.64 0.76 -36.98
N GLU A 135 -0.54 1.38 -37.15
CA GLU A 135 -0.60 2.79 -37.58
C GLU A 135 -1.34 3.73 -36.61
N ALA A 136 -1.95 3.22 -35.54
CA ALA A 136 -2.59 4.04 -34.53
C ALA A 136 -1.84 3.95 -33.19
N VAL A 137 -1.35 5.09 -32.71
CA VAL A 137 -0.93 5.26 -31.32
C VAL A 137 -2.11 4.86 -30.42
N GLY A 138 -1.94 3.82 -29.59
CA GLY A 138 -2.96 3.36 -28.65
C GLY A 138 -3.66 2.03 -28.97
N ALA A 139 -3.05 1.15 -29.78
CA ALA A 139 -3.60 -0.19 -30.01
C ALA A 139 -3.66 -1.01 -28.70
N PRO A 140 -4.75 -1.74 -28.43
CA PRO A 140 -4.96 -2.39 -27.14
C PRO A 140 -4.05 -3.62 -26.98
N SER A 141 -3.38 -3.75 -25.83
CA SER A 141 -2.58 -4.93 -25.48
C SER A 141 -3.48 -6.13 -25.16
N ARG A 142 -3.11 -7.32 -25.64
CA ARG A 142 -3.90 -8.54 -25.45
C ARG A 142 -3.05 -9.70 -24.94
N TRP A 143 -3.62 -10.52 -24.06
CA TRP A 143 -3.02 -11.80 -23.65
C TRP A 143 -3.18 -12.83 -24.77
N HIS A 144 -2.05 -13.30 -25.31
CA HIS A 144 -1.99 -14.37 -26.29
C HIS A 144 -1.52 -15.65 -25.63
N ARG A 145 -2.26 -16.75 -25.84
CA ARG A 145 -1.85 -18.07 -25.36
C ARG A 145 -0.60 -18.53 -26.11
N VAL A 146 0.50 -18.78 -25.39
CA VAL A 146 1.80 -19.15 -25.96
C VAL A 146 1.92 -20.66 -26.18
N GLY A 147 1.03 -21.45 -25.60
CA GLY A 147 0.99 -22.91 -25.75
C GLY A 147 0.23 -23.59 -24.62
N GLY A 148 0.23 -24.92 -24.62
CA GLY A 148 -0.38 -25.77 -23.60
C GLY A 148 0.63 -26.72 -22.94
N ASP A 149 1.88 -26.28 -22.79
CA ASP A 149 2.93 -27.06 -22.13
C ASP A 149 3.59 -26.27 -20.98
N ALA A 150 4.19 -27.00 -20.04
CA ALA A 150 4.79 -26.45 -18.83
C ALA A 150 6.09 -25.67 -19.08
N SER A 151 6.62 -25.68 -20.32
CA SER A 151 7.95 -25.15 -20.65
C SER A 151 8.08 -23.65 -20.36
N LEU A 152 6.98 -22.90 -20.49
CA LEU A 152 6.96 -21.47 -20.19
C LEU A 152 7.14 -21.19 -18.70
N ARG A 153 6.49 -21.98 -17.83
CA ARG A 153 6.63 -21.83 -16.39
C ARG A 153 8.01 -22.28 -15.93
N GLU A 154 8.49 -23.42 -16.43
CA GLU A 154 9.83 -23.95 -16.12
C GLU A 154 10.95 -22.94 -16.39
N ARG A 155 10.81 -22.14 -17.46
CA ARG A 155 11.76 -21.06 -17.79
C ARG A 155 11.97 -20.06 -16.65
N TYR A 156 10.91 -19.71 -15.93
CA TYR A 156 10.94 -18.67 -14.91
C TYR A 156 10.92 -19.21 -13.48
N ALA A 157 10.47 -20.46 -13.27
CA ALA A 157 10.32 -21.04 -11.95
C ALA A 157 11.63 -21.11 -11.16
N SER A 158 12.75 -21.46 -11.82
CA SER A 158 14.07 -21.47 -11.17
C SER A 158 14.53 -20.07 -10.79
N GLY A 159 14.47 -19.13 -11.74
CA GLY A 159 14.86 -17.73 -11.49
C GLY A 159 14.02 -17.08 -10.39
N PHE A 160 12.72 -17.38 -10.35
CA PHE A 160 11.85 -16.93 -9.27
C PHE A 160 12.25 -17.54 -7.92
N ALA A 161 12.48 -18.85 -7.87
CA ALA A 161 12.85 -19.55 -6.63
C ALA A 161 14.18 -19.05 -6.04
N ASP A 162 15.13 -18.70 -6.91
CA ASP A 162 16.47 -18.19 -6.54
C ASP A 162 16.48 -16.69 -6.21
N ALA A 163 15.47 -15.93 -6.66
CA ALA A 163 15.36 -14.50 -6.41
C ALA A 163 14.98 -14.19 -4.95
N GLU A 164 15.49 -13.07 -4.42
CA GLU A 164 15.15 -12.60 -3.07
C GLU A 164 13.71 -12.03 -3.03
N PRO A 165 12.94 -12.32 -1.97
CA PRO A 165 11.66 -11.66 -1.71
C PRO A 165 11.79 -10.13 -1.62
N TYR A 166 10.95 -9.41 -2.34
CA TYR A 166 10.90 -7.96 -2.26
C TYR A 166 10.21 -7.53 -0.96
N ARG A 167 10.89 -6.69 -0.17
CA ARG A 167 10.36 -6.16 1.09
C ARG A 167 9.79 -4.76 0.89
N LEU A 168 8.47 -4.65 0.96
CA LEU A 168 7.79 -3.36 0.97
C LEU A 168 8.12 -2.59 2.24
N ARG A 169 8.44 -1.31 2.07
CA ARG A 169 8.72 -0.40 3.20
C ARG A 169 7.45 0.09 3.89
N THR A 170 6.35 0.18 3.12
CA THR A 170 5.06 0.65 3.62
C THR A 170 4.35 -0.47 4.37
N PRO A 171 3.91 -0.23 5.62
CA PRO A 171 3.13 -1.21 6.37
C PRO A 171 1.71 -1.35 5.85
N THR A 172 1.03 -2.43 6.24
CA THR A 172 -0.39 -2.64 5.95
C THR A 172 -1.27 -1.68 6.75
N ARG A 173 -2.47 -1.37 6.24
CA ARG A 173 -3.49 -0.59 6.99
C ARG A 173 -3.81 -1.22 8.34
N ARG A 174 -3.95 -2.55 8.38
CA ARG A 174 -4.17 -3.32 9.62
C ARG A 174 -3.02 -3.13 10.61
N ARG A 175 -1.77 -3.23 10.19
CA ARG A 175 -0.62 -3.02 11.07
C ARG A 175 -0.57 -1.59 11.62
N VAL A 176 -0.86 -0.59 10.79
CA VAL A 176 -0.96 0.80 11.26
C VAL A 176 -2.06 0.92 12.31
N HIS A 177 -3.24 0.38 12.04
CA HIS A 177 -4.34 0.40 12.97
C HIS A 177 -3.98 -0.23 14.33
N GLU A 178 -3.51 -1.47 14.33
CA GLU A 178 -3.10 -2.21 15.53
C GLU A 178 -2.04 -1.47 16.34
N GLY A 179 -1.00 -0.96 15.68
CA GLY A 179 0.08 -0.22 16.35
C GLY A 179 -0.40 1.03 17.11
N PHE A 180 -1.41 1.73 16.58
CA PHE A 180 -2.01 2.87 17.26
C PHE A 180 -3.08 2.48 18.28
N ALA A 181 -3.92 1.49 17.99
CA ALA A 181 -4.97 1.03 18.88
C ALA A 181 -4.39 0.43 20.17
N ASP A 182 -3.33 -0.37 20.07
CA ASP A 182 -2.69 -1.04 21.20
C ASP A 182 -1.98 -0.08 22.16
N ARG A 183 -1.46 1.04 21.64
CA ARG A 183 -0.61 1.98 22.39
C ARG A 183 -1.35 3.24 22.81
N CYS A 184 -2.26 3.70 21.99
CA CYS A 184 -3.04 4.91 22.20
C CYS A 184 -4.48 4.48 22.50
N ASP A 185 -5.33 4.53 21.48
CA ASP A 185 -6.71 4.05 21.50
C ASP A 185 -7.23 3.89 20.06
N GLU A 186 -8.38 3.25 19.95
CA GLU A 186 -9.08 2.99 18.70
C GLU A 186 -9.43 4.27 17.92
N SER A 187 -9.77 5.35 18.61
CA SER A 187 -10.16 6.61 17.97
C SER A 187 -8.98 7.32 17.33
N VAL A 188 -7.80 7.24 17.95
CA VAL A 188 -6.52 7.72 17.40
C VAL A 188 -6.13 6.88 16.18
N ALA A 189 -6.22 5.56 16.26
CA ALA A 189 -5.93 4.67 15.13
C ALA A 189 -6.80 4.99 13.91
N ALA A 190 -8.11 5.12 14.14
CA ALA A 190 -9.08 5.54 13.14
C ALA A 190 -8.76 6.94 12.55
N ALA A 191 -8.38 7.90 13.40
CA ALA A 191 -8.04 9.26 12.95
C ALA A 191 -6.76 9.29 12.10
N VAL A 192 -5.77 8.46 12.42
CA VAL A 192 -4.54 8.32 11.62
C VAL A 192 -4.88 7.79 10.24
N LEU A 193 -5.61 6.67 10.15
CA LEU A 193 -5.99 6.11 8.85
C LEU A 193 -6.79 7.10 8.00
N ARG A 194 -7.76 7.81 8.59
CA ARG A 194 -8.50 8.84 7.86
C ARG A 194 -7.61 9.96 7.33
N ALA A 195 -6.54 10.34 8.03
CA ALA A 195 -5.58 11.34 7.54
C ALA A 195 -4.67 10.80 6.43
N LEU A 196 -4.38 9.50 6.43
CA LEU A 196 -3.66 8.83 5.35
C LEU A 196 -4.54 8.62 4.10
N ASP A 197 -5.86 8.49 4.29
CA ASP A 197 -6.86 8.37 3.22
C ASP A 197 -7.19 9.69 2.53
N VAL A 198 -6.77 10.83 3.10
CA VAL A 198 -6.90 12.13 2.42
C VAL A 198 -5.99 12.11 1.20
N THR A 199 -6.59 12.00 0.03
CA THR A 199 -5.89 12.29 -1.21
C THR A 199 -5.83 13.80 -1.37
N GLU A 200 -4.64 14.32 -1.66
CA GLU A 200 -4.53 15.69 -2.12
C GLU A 200 -5.18 15.69 -3.51
N GLU A 201 -6.44 16.11 -3.61
CA GLU A 201 -7.02 16.55 -4.89
C GLU A 201 -6.31 17.84 -5.30
N SER A 202 -5.04 17.73 -5.63
CA SER A 202 -4.28 18.84 -6.15
C SER A 202 -4.60 18.97 -7.63
N GLU A 203 -5.10 20.15 -7.98
CA GLU A 203 -4.62 21.14 -8.95
C GLU A 203 -3.23 20.93 -9.62
N GLU A 204 -2.54 19.79 -9.41
CA GLU A 204 -1.32 19.30 -10.05
C GLU A 204 -1.57 18.73 -11.47
N ALA A 205 -2.79 18.85 -12.01
CA ALA A 205 -3.10 18.50 -13.40
C ALA A 205 -2.17 19.21 -14.42
N ASP A 206 -1.51 20.30 -14.02
CA ASP A 206 -0.56 21.05 -14.85
C ASP A 206 0.92 20.69 -14.64
N ARG A 207 1.28 19.80 -13.68
CA ARG A 207 2.69 19.39 -13.42
C ARG A 207 3.01 17.92 -13.67
N ALA A 208 2.01 17.08 -13.93
CA ALA A 208 2.19 15.63 -14.14
C ALA A 208 2.42 15.26 -15.62
N VAL A 209 3.41 15.87 -16.29
CA VAL A 209 3.79 15.44 -17.66
C VAL A 209 4.77 14.25 -17.63
N ASP A 210 5.40 13.96 -16.48
CA ASP A 210 6.42 12.90 -16.37
C ASP A 210 6.05 11.70 -15.47
N SER A 211 4.90 11.68 -14.79
CA SER A 211 4.41 10.51 -14.02
C SER A 211 3.05 10.06 -14.52
N GLU A 212 3.02 9.08 -15.41
CA GLU A 212 1.80 8.62 -16.10
C GLU A 212 0.79 7.85 -15.21
N LEU A 213 0.94 7.87 -13.88
CA LEU A 213 0.06 7.21 -12.91
C LEU A 213 -0.22 8.11 -11.70
N PRO A 214 -1.48 8.32 -11.32
CA PRO A 214 -1.84 9.05 -10.10
C PRO A 214 -1.27 8.34 -8.86
N THR A 215 -0.58 9.09 -8.00
CA THR A 215 -0.22 8.67 -6.65
C THR A 215 -1.47 8.70 -5.78
N ASP A 216 -1.85 7.56 -5.21
CA ASP A 216 -3.01 7.46 -4.31
C ASP A 216 -2.50 7.46 -2.85
N GLY A 217 -2.72 8.59 -2.18
CA GLY A 217 -2.27 8.83 -0.82
C GLY A 217 -0.84 9.38 -0.68
N PRO A 218 -0.41 9.69 0.55
CA PRO A 218 0.85 10.35 0.85
C PRO A 218 2.07 9.47 0.53
N ASP A 219 3.20 10.10 0.25
CA ASP A 219 4.48 9.40 0.18
C ASP A 219 4.92 8.90 1.59
N PRO A 220 5.99 8.09 1.71
CA PRO A 220 6.40 7.54 3.00
C PRO A 220 6.74 8.60 4.06
N GLU A 221 7.25 9.75 3.66
CA GLU A 221 7.63 10.82 4.57
C GLU A 221 6.41 11.59 5.06
N GLU A 222 5.56 11.99 4.13
CA GLU A 222 4.29 12.63 4.42
C GLU A 222 3.39 11.72 5.28
N THR A 223 3.42 10.41 5.04
CA THR A 223 2.74 9.40 5.88
C THR A 223 3.17 9.53 7.35
N ARG A 224 4.48 9.66 7.61
CA ARG A 224 5.02 9.81 8.98
C ARG A 224 4.59 11.14 9.60
N VAL A 225 4.65 12.22 8.83
CA VAL A 225 4.27 13.56 9.29
C VAL A 225 2.78 13.61 9.63
N ARG A 226 1.90 13.16 8.73
CA ARG A 226 0.44 13.10 8.92
C ARG A 226 0.07 12.26 10.15
N ALA A 227 0.63 11.06 10.28
CA ALA A 227 0.34 10.17 11.41
C ALA A 227 0.75 10.79 12.76
N TYR A 228 1.92 11.44 12.81
CA TYR A 228 2.40 12.06 14.04
C TYR A 228 1.64 13.36 14.38
N ALA A 229 1.20 14.12 13.37
CA ALA A 229 0.38 15.31 13.56
C ALA A 229 -1.01 14.99 14.14
N VAL A 230 -1.64 13.90 13.67
CA VAL A 230 -2.87 13.37 14.29
C VAL A 230 -2.64 13.06 15.77
N GLY A 231 -1.59 12.31 16.11
CA GLY A 231 -1.28 12.01 17.51
C GLY A 231 -1.04 13.25 18.38
N ALA A 232 -0.50 14.33 17.80
CA ALA A 232 -0.35 15.60 18.51
C ALA A 232 -1.69 16.33 18.73
N ARG A 233 -2.59 16.31 17.74
CA ARG A 233 -3.95 16.86 17.85
C ARG A 233 -4.77 16.11 18.92
N GLU A 234 -4.61 14.79 18.97
CA GLU A 234 -5.24 13.91 19.97
C GLU A 234 -4.52 13.93 21.34
N LYS A 235 -3.53 14.81 21.53
CA LYS A 235 -2.84 15.05 22.82
C LYS A 235 -2.19 13.78 23.40
N VAL A 236 -1.69 12.90 22.53
CA VAL A 236 -0.99 11.68 22.91
C VAL A 236 0.37 12.03 23.54
N LEU A 237 0.80 11.21 24.51
CA LEU A 237 2.15 11.28 25.07
C LEU A 237 3.21 11.06 23.99
N ASP A 238 4.23 11.92 23.90
CA ASP A 238 5.26 11.86 22.85
C ASP A 238 5.93 10.47 22.79
N ARG A 239 6.31 9.94 23.95
CA ARG A 239 6.91 8.61 24.04
C ARG A 239 5.98 7.51 23.54
N THR A 240 4.69 7.60 23.86
CA THR A 240 3.69 6.62 23.44
C THR A 240 3.49 6.69 21.93
N LEU A 241 3.32 7.90 21.38
CA LEU A 241 3.13 8.11 19.95
C LEU A 241 4.29 7.58 19.13
N ARG A 242 5.55 7.87 19.52
CA ARG A 242 6.74 7.34 18.84
C ARG A 242 6.78 5.81 18.80
N ARG A 243 6.32 5.16 19.87
CA ARG A 243 6.27 3.69 19.94
C ARG A 243 5.10 3.14 19.13
N ALA A 244 3.95 3.81 19.14
CA ALA A 244 2.83 3.46 18.27
C ALA A 244 3.24 3.49 16.80
N CYS A 245 3.96 4.53 16.36
CA CYS A 245 4.44 4.61 14.99
C CYS A 245 5.51 3.56 14.64
N GLU A 246 6.35 3.16 15.60
CA GLU A 246 7.33 2.08 15.42
C GLU A 246 6.64 0.72 15.29
N ASP A 247 5.67 0.43 16.17
CA ASP A 247 4.89 -0.82 16.13
C ASP A 247 4.08 -0.91 14.82
N ALA A 248 3.49 0.21 14.41
CA ALA A 248 2.80 0.41 13.13
C ALA A 248 3.72 0.22 11.90
N GLY A 249 5.04 0.17 12.06
CA GLY A 249 6.00 0.02 10.97
C GLY A 249 6.23 1.30 10.16
N LEU A 250 5.82 2.47 10.66
CA LEU A 250 5.97 3.76 9.95
C LEU A 250 7.39 4.32 10.04
N GLY A 251 8.17 3.91 11.04
CA GLY A 251 9.55 4.35 11.19
C GLY A 251 10.09 4.15 12.60
N SER A 252 11.40 4.34 12.76
CA SER A 252 12.05 4.20 14.07
C SER A 252 11.75 5.38 15.02
N PRO A 253 11.97 5.23 16.33
CA PRO A 253 11.81 6.34 17.28
C PRO A 253 12.68 7.57 16.97
N SER A 254 13.85 7.38 16.34
CA SER A 254 14.71 8.50 15.92
C SER A 254 14.12 9.27 14.74
N THR A 255 13.44 8.58 13.82
CA THR A 255 12.69 9.20 12.71
C THR A 255 11.67 10.19 13.27
N PHE A 256 10.88 9.77 14.27
CA PHE A 256 9.91 10.65 14.91
C PHE A 256 10.54 11.74 15.81
N THR A 257 11.84 11.68 16.11
CA THR A 257 12.56 12.82 16.73
C THR A 257 12.69 13.95 15.73
N ARG A 258 13.02 13.60 14.48
CA ARG A 258 13.10 14.56 13.38
C ARG A 258 11.73 15.12 13.05
N VAL A 259 10.71 14.27 12.86
CA VAL A 259 9.33 14.72 12.59
C VAL A 259 8.83 15.66 13.69
N LYS A 260 9.04 15.34 14.98
CA LYS A 260 8.70 16.24 16.10
C LYS A 260 9.39 17.60 15.96
N ARG A 261 10.67 17.61 15.59
CA ARG A 261 11.45 18.84 15.44
C ARG A 261 10.89 19.70 14.30
N LEU A 262 10.60 19.12 13.14
CA LEU A 262 10.04 19.82 11.99
C LEU A 262 8.69 20.47 12.31
N LEU A 263 7.79 19.70 12.94
CA LEU A 263 6.48 20.22 13.35
C LEU A 263 6.58 21.33 14.40
N ARG A 264 7.60 21.29 15.27
CA ARG A 264 7.87 22.39 16.23
C ARG A 264 8.44 23.62 15.54
N GLU A 265 9.35 23.45 14.59
CA GLU A 265 9.94 24.55 13.80
C GLU A 265 8.87 25.23 12.92
N ALA A 266 7.84 24.49 12.52
CA ALA A 266 6.67 25.01 11.83
C ALA A 266 5.59 25.60 12.76
N ASP A 267 5.85 25.70 14.07
CA ASP A 267 4.89 26.18 15.09
C ASP A 267 3.55 25.41 15.13
N LEU A 268 3.53 24.15 14.67
CA LEU A 268 2.34 23.29 14.62
C LEU A 268 2.16 22.45 15.89
N ILE A 269 3.22 22.22 16.66
CA ILE A 269 3.15 21.49 17.93
C ILE A 269 4.02 22.13 19.01
N GLU A 270 3.67 21.85 20.26
CA GLU A 270 4.55 22.04 21.41
C GLU A 270 4.60 20.79 22.31
N THR A 271 5.49 20.81 23.29
CA THR A 271 5.61 19.77 24.31
C THR A 271 5.27 20.34 25.68
N VAL A 272 4.24 19.80 26.32
CA VAL A 272 3.80 20.18 27.66
C VAL A 272 4.26 19.14 28.67
N SER A 273 4.85 19.58 29.77
CA SER A 273 5.31 18.69 30.85
C SER A 273 4.13 18.13 31.63
N GLU A 274 4.07 16.81 31.75
CA GLU A 274 3.09 16.07 32.52
C GLU A 274 3.75 15.40 33.74
N PRO A 275 3.37 15.78 34.97
CA PRO A 275 3.86 15.13 36.17
C PRO A 275 3.50 13.64 36.20
N GLN A 276 4.42 12.80 36.67
CA GLN A 276 4.14 11.39 36.91
C GLN A 276 4.52 10.99 38.35
N PRO A 277 3.89 9.95 38.93
CA PRO A 277 4.09 9.58 40.34
C PRO A 277 5.54 9.27 40.73
N VAL A 278 6.33 8.72 39.81
CA VAL A 278 7.75 8.36 40.03
C VAL A 278 8.55 8.67 38.78
N GLY A 279 9.72 9.31 38.92
CA GLY A 279 10.65 9.57 37.81
C GLY A 279 10.53 10.96 37.19
N ARG A 280 11.17 11.18 36.04
CA ARG A 280 11.12 12.47 35.33
C ARG A 280 9.72 12.70 34.72
N PRO A 281 9.20 13.94 34.70
CA PRO A 281 7.97 14.26 34.00
C PRO A 281 7.98 13.78 32.55
N ARG A 282 6.83 13.35 32.04
CA ARG A 282 6.66 13.01 30.63
C ARG A 282 6.31 14.25 29.81
N GLU A 283 6.48 14.16 28.51
CA GLU A 283 6.04 15.19 27.57
C GLU A 283 4.78 14.72 26.85
N ARG A 284 3.72 15.51 26.96
CA ARG A 284 2.53 15.41 26.11
C ARG A 284 2.69 16.35 24.93
N LEU A 285 2.24 15.91 23.75
CA LEU A 285 2.17 16.78 22.59
C LEU A 285 0.91 17.64 22.67
N ALA A 286 1.01 18.90 22.27
CA ALA A 286 -0.15 19.75 22.07
C ALA A 286 -0.04 20.38 20.68
N ALA A 287 -1.09 20.25 19.88
CA ALA A 287 -1.21 20.95 18.61
C ALA A 287 -1.24 22.47 18.84
N ARG A 288 -0.80 23.22 17.84
CA ARG A 288 -0.78 24.68 17.79
C ARG A 288 -1.17 25.19 16.41
N GLY A 289 -1.55 26.47 16.35
CA GLY A 289 -1.76 27.19 15.11
C GLY A 289 -2.78 26.50 14.21
N ALA A 290 -2.43 26.26 12.94
CA ALA A 290 -3.30 25.60 11.98
C ALA A 290 -3.68 24.16 12.38
N LEU A 291 -2.78 23.44 13.06
CA LEU A 291 -3.05 22.06 13.48
C LEU A 291 -4.02 22.00 14.66
N GLU A 292 -4.01 22.99 15.56
CA GLU A 292 -4.97 23.09 16.66
C GLU A 292 -6.37 23.47 16.18
N ALA A 293 -6.45 24.30 15.13
CA ALA A 293 -7.71 24.73 14.53
C ALA A 293 -8.35 23.67 13.59
N ALA A 294 -7.62 22.61 13.26
CA ALA A 294 -8.12 21.55 12.37
C ALA A 294 -9.14 20.65 13.08
N GLU A 295 -10.34 20.56 12.54
CA GLU A 295 -11.42 19.69 13.04
C GLU A 295 -11.58 18.43 12.19
N THR A 296 -11.10 18.47 10.94
CA THR A 296 -11.22 17.39 9.98
C THR A 296 -9.87 16.76 9.60
N PRO A 297 -9.85 15.52 9.08
CA PRO A 297 -8.64 14.92 8.52
C PRO A 297 -8.03 15.78 7.40
N ALA A 298 -8.86 16.35 6.53
CA ALA A 298 -8.41 17.20 5.42
C ALA A 298 -7.72 18.48 5.92
N GLU A 299 -8.29 19.16 6.92
CA GLU A 299 -7.66 20.34 7.54
C GLU A 299 -6.36 19.99 8.25
N THR A 300 -6.28 18.81 8.86
CA THR A 300 -5.07 18.33 9.53
C THR A 300 -3.94 18.12 8.52
N VAL A 301 -4.27 17.51 7.39
CA VAL A 301 -3.33 17.31 6.29
C VAL A 301 -2.92 18.65 5.68
N ALA A 302 -3.87 19.54 5.41
CA ALA A 302 -3.59 20.89 4.92
C ALA A 302 -2.68 21.68 5.88
N ALA A 303 -2.84 21.51 7.20
CA ALA A 303 -2.02 22.18 8.20
C ALA A 303 -0.55 21.73 8.19
N VAL A 304 -0.27 20.48 7.79
CA VAL A 304 1.09 19.94 7.71
C VAL A 304 1.65 19.90 6.29
N ARG A 305 0.91 20.44 5.32
CA ARG A 305 1.33 20.46 3.92
C ARG A 305 2.65 21.22 3.79
N GLY A 306 3.63 20.61 3.12
CA GLY A 306 4.97 21.18 2.92
C GLY A 306 5.92 21.01 4.12
N VAL A 307 5.47 20.40 5.22
CA VAL A 307 6.38 19.94 6.28
C VAL A 307 7.09 18.69 5.78
N THR A 308 8.30 18.88 5.27
CA THR A 308 9.15 17.83 4.70
C THR A 308 10.46 17.72 5.47
N GLU A 309 11.08 16.54 5.45
CA GLU A 309 12.32 16.16 6.14
C GLU A 309 13.56 16.76 5.50
#